data_AF-A0A1I2T9D5-F1
#
_entry.id   AF-A0A1I2T9D5-F1
#
_cell.length_a   1.000
_cell.length_b   1.000
_cell.length_c   1.000
_cell.angle_alpha   90.00
_cell.angle_beta   90.00
_cell.angle_gamma   90.00
#
_symmetry.space_group_name_H-M   'P 1'
#
loop_
_entity.id
_entity.type
_entity.pdbx_description
1 polymer ?
#
loop_
_entity_poly.entity_id
_entity_poly.type
_entity_poly.pdbx_seq_one_letter_code
_entity_poly.pdbx_strand_id
1 'polypeptide(L)'
;MKNLKIKQKILLLTVIPLILTVVAVMAVSIYQIRSLGSQELEQIRITMMAAKRESLKNYMEITETAIQSVLKNVANQNEAQERVKTVLRAISYGDEDGYIFALDYRGVAKVQPDQPQLEGQSLIDLVDANGVHLTEALIQAAKNGGGYVSYLWDKPSKGRAVEKLSYAIVLDEFDWVLGTGFYVDDIDDAVLLKQQEVDAKVQTTIILSLLVGISILVLVIIFSVWFSNRALVKPIRDLAESARQMSLGKMDTVISVNSNDEIGELADAIGRMQKSLNVIFKKLKQMPRK
;
A
#
# COMPACT_ATOMS: atom_id res chain seq x y z
N MET A 1 20.90 29.98 19.95
CA MET A 1 22.25 29.35 19.91
C MET A 1 23.34 30.08 20.70
N LYS A 2 23.17 31.34 21.16
CA LYS A 2 24.26 32.12 21.78
C LYS A 2 24.86 31.53 23.07
N ASN A 3 24.10 30.75 23.86
CA ASN A 3 24.57 30.18 25.14
C ASN A 3 24.93 28.69 25.11
N LEU A 4 24.97 28.07 23.92
CA LEU A 4 25.26 26.63 23.80
C LEU A 4 26.77 26.35 23.79
N LYS A 5 27.20 25.30 24.50
CA LYS A 5 28.57 24.80 24.42
C LYS A 5 28.85 24.28 23.00
N ILE A 6 30.10 24.33 22.54
CA ILE A 6 30.51 23.88 21.20
C ILE A 6 30.01 22.45 20.91
N LYS A 7 30.14 21.52 21.87
CA LYS A 7 29.63 20.14 21.77
C LYS A 7 28.13 20.07 21.42
N GLN A 8 27.31 20.92 22.03
CA GLN A 8 25.86 20.94 21.79
C GLN A 8 25.53 21.50 20.41
N LYS A 9 26.27 22.53 19.95
CA LYS A 9 26.08 23.08 18.60
C LYS A 9 26.38 22.04 17.52
N ILE A 10 27.46 21.28 17.69
CA ILE A 10 27.84 20.22 16.74
C ILE A 10 26.80 19.10 16.73
N LEU A 11 26.37 18.63 17.91
CA LEU A 11 25.34 17.60 18.01
C LEU A 11 24.02 18.02 17.35
N LEU A 12 23.59 19.28 17.55
CA LEU A 12 22.38 19.77 16.87
C LEU A 12 22.56 19.85 15.35
N LEU A 13 23.73 20.28 14.88
CA LEU A 13 24.03 20.41 13.46
C LEU A 13 24.09 19.05 12.74
N THR A 14 24.42 17.96 13.44
CA THR A 14 24.47 16.62 12.86
C THR A 14 23.17 15.84 13.03
N VAL A 15 22.54 15.93 14.21
CA VAL A 15 21.35 15.14 14.54
C VAL A 15 20.10 15.64 13.83
N ILE A 16 19.90 16.96 13.73
CA ILE A 16 18.67 17.51 13.12
C ILE A 16 18.57 17.13 11.64
N PRO A 17 19.60 17.36 10.79
CA PRO A 17 19.52 16.96 9.39
C PRO A 17 19.35 15.46 9.23
N LEU A 18 19.99 14.65 10.08
CA LEU A 18 19.84 13.20 10.05
C LEU A 18 18.39 12.78 10.31
N ILE A 19 17.75 13.30 11.36
CA ILE A 19 16.35 13.00 11.66
C ILE A 19 15.46 13.42 10.48
N LEU A 20 15.68 14.61 9.90
CA LEU A 20 14.93 15.07 8.74
C LEU A 20 15.09 14.15 7.54
N THR A 21 16.31 13.66 7.26
CA THR A 21 16.54 12.70 6.16
C THR A 21 15.84 11.37 6.39
N VAL A 22 15.87 10.83 7.61
CA VAL A 22 15.18 9.57 7.96
C VAL A 22 13.67 9.73 7.80
N VAL A 23 13.10 10.84 8.29
CA VAL A 23 11.66 11.13 8.14
C VAL A 23 11.28 11.31 6.68
N ALA A 24 12.09 12.01 5.88
CA ALA A 24 11.84 12.21 4.46
C ALA A 24 11.87 10.89 3.68
N VAL A 25 12.89 10.05 3.89
CA VAL A 25 13.00 8.74 3.26
C VAL A 25 11.81 7.85 3.66
N MET A 26 11.49 7.80 4.94
CA MET A 26 10.34 7.04 5.44
C MET A 26 9.02 7.50 4.81
N ALA A 27 8.79 8.81 4.71
CA ALA A 27 7.60 9.36 4.08
C ALA A 27 7.52 8.98 2.59
N VAL A 28 8.62 9.09 1.85
CA VAL A 28 8.70 8.70 0.44
C VAL A 28 8.43 7.20 0.26
N SER A 29 9.02 6.34 1.09
CA SER A 29 8.79 4.89 1.03
C SER A 29 7.34 4.52 1.31
N ILE A 30 6.72 5.11 2.34
CA ILE A 30 5.30 4.89 2.63
C ILE A 30 4.42 5.34 1.46
N TYR A 31 4.71 6.50 0.88
CA TYR A 31 4.01 7.01 -0.30
C TYR A 31 4.11 6.04 -1.48
N GLN A 32 5.31 5.55 -1.80
CA GLN A 32 5.52 4.60 -2.90
C GLN A 32 4.76 3.28 -2.67
N ILE A 33 4.84 2.71 -1.47
CA ILE A 33 4.14 1.45 -1.15
C ILE A 33 2.63 1.61 -1.29
N ARG A 34 2.06 2.71 -0.76
CA ARG A 34 0.62 2.97 -0.88
C ARG A 34 0.20 3.23 -2.32
N SER A 35 0.98 4.01 -3.07
CA SER A 35 0.70 4.29 -4.48
C SER A 35 0.72 3.01 -5.32
N LEU A 36 1.81 2.23 -5.24
CA LEU A 36 1.93 0.96 -5.97
C LEU A 36 0.87 -0.05 -5.53
N GLY A 37 0.62 -0.16 -4.22
CA GLY A 37 -0.42 -1.03 -3.68
C GLY A 37 -1.80 -0.67 -4.21
N SER A 38 -2.16 0.63 -4.25
CA SER A 38 -3.45 1.06 -4.80
C SER A 38 -3.61 0.75 -6.29
N GLN A 39 -2.53 0.89 -7.08
CA GLN A 39 -2.53 0.53 -8.49
C GLN A 39 -2.66 -0.98 -8.69
N GLU A 40 -1.93 -1.77 -7.90
CA GLU A 40 -1.99 -3.24 -7.93
C GLU A 40 -3.40 -3.73 -7.59
N LEU A 41 -4.03 -3.18 -6.56
CA LEU A 41 -5.40 -3.54 -6.17
C LEU A 41 -6.43 -3.24 -7.26
N GLU A 42 -6.33 -2.08 -7.89
CA GLU A 42 -7.22 -1.72 -8.99
C GLU A 42 -7.02 -2.64 -10.21
N GLN A 43 -5.77 -2.97 -10.55
CA GLN A 43 -5.45 -3.90 -11.63
C GLN A 43 -5.95 -5.32 -11.34
N ILE A 44 -5.83 -5.78 -10.09
CA ILE A 44 -6.40 -7.05 -9.65
C ILE A 44 -7.90 -7.04 -9.86
N ARG A 45 -8.61 -6.00 -9.41
CA ARG A 45 -10.06 -5.87 -9.60
C ARG A 45 -10.45 -5.93 -11.07
N ILE A 46 -9.80 -5.12 -11.91
CA ILE A 46 -10.07 -5.06 -13.36
C ILE A 46 -9.82 -6.42 -14.02
N THR A 47 -8.70 -7.07 -13.71
CA THR A 47 -8.31 -8.35 -14.30
C THR A 47 -9.24 -9.47 -13.85
N MET A 48 -9.61 -9.53 -12.57
CA MET A 48 -10.56 -10.52 -12.06
C MET A 48 -11.96 -10.32 -12.65
N MET A 49 -12.42 -9.07 -12.75
CA MET A 49 -13.70 -8.74 -13.41
C MET A 49 -13.69 -9.19 -14.88
N ALA A 50 -12.63 -8.90 -15.62
CA ALA A 50 -12.50 -9.32 -17.02
C ALA A 50 -12.45 -10.85 -17.16
N ALA A 51 -11.66 -11.54 -16.34
CA ALA A 51 -11.57 -12.99 -16.34
C ALA A 51 -12.91 -13.65 -15.99
N LYS A 52 -13.65 -13.11 -15.02
CA LYS A 52 -14.98 -13.60 -14.65
C LYS A 52 -16.00 -13.35 -15.76
N ARG A 53 -16.00 -12.17 -16.38
CA ARG A 53 -16.84 -11.86 -17.55
C ARG A 53 -16.62 -12.85 -18.70
N GLU A 54 -15.37 -13.17 -19.00
CA GLU A 54 -15.05 -14.16 -20.02
C GLU A 54 -15.49 -15.57 -19.60
N SER A 55 -15.31 -15.91 -18.31
CA SER A 55 -15.79 -17.20 -17.77
C SER A 55 -17.30 -17.37 -17.94
N LEU A 56 -18.10 -16.31 -17.74
CA LEU A 56 -19.55 -16.38 -17.94
C LEU A 56 -19.93 -16.67 -19.41
N LYS A 57 -19.19 -16.10 -20.37
CA LYS A 57 -19.39 -16.43 -21.80
C LYS A 57 -19.08 -17.90 -22.06
N ASN A 58 -17.94 -18.38 -21.59
CA ASN A 58 -17.55 -19.79 -21.74
C ASN A 58 -18.58 -20.73 -21.09
N TYR A 59 -19.12 -20.38 -19.91
CA TYR A 59 -20.18 -21.16 -19.27
C TYR A 59 -21.46 -21.18 -20.10
N MET A 60 -21.81 -20.07 -20.75
CA MET A 60 -22.96 -20.04 -21.67
C MET A 60 -22.74 -20.87 -22.92
N GLU A 61 -21.57 -20.79 -23.56
CA GLU A 61 -21.25 -21.61 -24.73
C GLU A 61 -21.28 -23.13 -24.42
N ILE A 62 -20.74 -23.52 -23.25
CA ILE A 62 -20.82 -24.90 -22.77
C ILE A 62 -22.28 -25.31 -22.53
N THR A 63 -23.08 -24.41 -21.92
CA THR A 63 -24.50 -24.65 -21.63
C THR A 63 -25.31 -24.82 -22.92
N GLU A 64 -25.13 -23.95 -23.90
CA GLU A 64 -25.77 -24.07 -25.22
C GLU A 64 -25.41 -25.39 -25.89
N THR A 65 -24.13 -25.76 -25.90
CA THR A 65 -23.65 -27.02 -26.48
C THR A 65 -24.31 -28.23 -25.78
N ALA A 66 -24.41 -28.20 -24.45
CA ALA A 66 -25.08 -29.25 -23.67
C ALA A 66 -26.58 -29.33 -24.00
N ILE A 67 -27.26 -28.19 -24.09
CA ILE A 67 -28.68 -28.11 -24.46
C ILE A 67 -28.92 -28.65 -25.87
N GLN A 68 -28.11 -28.25 -26.86
CA GLN A 68 -28.25 -28.72 -28.24
C GLN A 68 -28.14 -30.25 -28.34
N SER A 69 -27.30 -30.89 -27.52
CA SER A 69 -27.22 -32.36 -27.44
C SER A 69 -28.50 -32.99 -26.91
N VAL A 70 -29.13 -32.36 -25.92
CA VAL A 70 -30.45 -32.80 -25.40
C VAL A 70 -31.54 -32.63 -26.44
N LEU A 71 -31.57 -31.50 -27.14
CA LEU A 71 -32.59 -31.16 -28.15
C LEU A 71 -32.58 -32.12 -29.36
N LYS A 72 -31.44 -32.72 -29.70
CA LYS A 72 -31.34 -33.73 -30.78
C LYS A 72 -32.06 -35.04 -30.47
N ASN A 73 -32.33 -35.34 -29.19
CA ASN A 73 -32.78 -36.65 -28.71
C ASN A 73 -34.20 -36.64 -28.11
N VAL A 74 -35.04 -35.69 -28.50
CA VAL A 74 -36.40 -35.51 -27.97
C VAL A 74 -37.45 -35.51 -29.07
N ALA A 75 -38.61 -36.12 -28.78
CA ALA A 75 -39.68 -36.33 -29.76
C ALA A 75 -40.74 -35.21 -29.77
N ASN A 76 -40.86 -34.44 -28.68
CA ASN A 76 -41.83 -33.33 -28.56
C ASN A 76 -41.29 -32.17 -27.70
N GLN A 77 -41.88 -30.99 -27.87
CA GLN A 77 -41.42 -29.73 -27.24
C GLN A 77 -41.54 -29.72 -25.71
N ASN A 78 -42.57 -30.34 -25.14
CA ASN A 78 -42.74 -30.39 -23.68
C ASN A 78 -41.66 -31.26 -23.03
N GLU A 79 -41.36 -32.41 -23.62
CA GLU A 79 -40.26 -33.27 -23.19
C GLU A 79 -38.91 -32.56 -23.33
N ALA A 80 -38.71 -31.84 -24.44
CA ALA A 80 -37.51 -31.03 -24.66
C ALA A 80 -37.31 -29.98 -23.55
N GLN A 81 -38.36 -29.23 -23.21
CA GLN A 81 -38.31 -28.23 -22.15
C GLN A 81 -37.97 -28.85 -20.79
N GLU A 82 -38.63 -29.94 -20.40
CA GLU A 82 -38.36 -30.59 -19.09
C GLU A 82 -36.95 -31.18 -19.00
N ARG A 83 -36.44 -31.76 -20.09
CA ARG A 83 -35.04 -32.23 -20.10
C ARG A 83 -34.05 -31.08 -20.03
N VAL A 84 -34.30 -29.99 -20.75
CA VAL A 84 -33.45 -28.78 -20.68
C VAL A 84 -33.46 -28.18 -19.27
N LYS A 85 -34.64 -28.03 -18.64
CA LYS A 85 -34.73 -27.58 -17.24
C LYS A 85 -33.93 -28.47 -16.29
N THR A 86 -33.98 -29.80 -16.51
CA THR A 86 -33.21 -30.76 -15.70
C THR A 86 -31.70 -30.53 -15.83
N VAL A 87 -31.20 -30.32 -17.05
CA VAL A 87 -29.78 -30.00 -17.28
C VAL A 87 -29.40 -28.68 -16.63
N LEU A 88 -30.20 -27.62 -16.83
CA LEU A 88 -29.93 -26.30 -16.28
C LEU A 88 -29.87 -26.31 -14.74
N ARG A 89 -30.79 -27.03 -14.08
CA ARG A 89 -30.79 -27.18 -12.61
C ARG A 89 -29.59 -27.98 -12.08
N ALA A 90 -28.99 -28.84 -12.90
CA ALA A 90 -27.84 -29.64 -12.50
C ALA A 90 -26.49 -28.90 -12.63
N ILE A 91 -26.46 -27.76 -13.34
CA ILE A 91 -25.24 -26.96 -13.52
C ILE A 91 -25.08 -26.03 -12.32
N SER A 92 -24.02 -26.26 -11.55
CA SER A 92 -23.58 -25.40 -10.45
C SER A 92 -22.06 -25.27 -10.44
N TYR A 93 -21.54 -24.13 -9.99
CA TYR A 93 -20.10 -23.83 -9.92
C TYR A 93 -19.80 -22.76 -8.87
N GLY A 94 -18.51 -22.57 -8.55
CA GLY A 94 -18.07 -21.50 -7.64
C GLY A 94 -18.64 -21.63 -6.23
N ASP A 95 -18.41 -22.79 -5.61
CA ASP A 95 -18.88 -23.11 -4.25
C ASP A 95 -20.40 -23.01 -4.09
N GLU A 96 -21.14 -23.50 -5.09
CA GLU A 96 -22.60 -23.56 -5.16
C GLU A 96 -23.33 -22.21 -5.35
N ASP A 97 -22.63 -21.08 -5.38
CA ASP A 97 -23.25 -19.76 -5.63
C ASP A 97 -23.51 -19.47 -7.12
N GLY A 98 -22.80 -20.15 -8.02
CA GLY A 98 -22.93 -20.02 -9.48
C GLY A 98 -23.89 -21.06 -10.06
N TYR A 99 -24.83 -20.60 -10.88
CA TYR A 99 -25.90 -21.43 -11.46
C TYR A 99 -26.39 -20.84 -12.79
N ILE A 100 -27.18 -21.63 -13.54
CA ILE A 100 -27.87 -21.15 -14.74
C ILE A 100 -29.34 -20.91 -14.41
N PHE A 101 -29.84 -19.72 -14.77
CA PHE A 101 -31.26 -19.39 -14.69
C PHE A 101 -31.86 -19.21 -16.07
N ALA A 102 -33.19 -19.35 -16.17
CA ALA A 102 -33.93 -19.17 -17.41
C ALA A 102 -35.24 -18.40 -17.20
N LEU A 103 -35.53 -17.48 -18.10
CA LEU A 103 -36.76 -16.67 -18.15
C LEU A 103 -37.39 -16.81 -19.55
N ASP A 104 -38.71 -16.78 -19.71
CA ASP A 104 -39.28 -16.52 -21.04
C ASP A 104 -39.33 -15.01 -21.36
N TYR A 105 -39.62 -14.65 -22.61
CA TYR A 105 -39.75 -13.24 -23.02
C TYR A 105 -40.86 -12.44 -22.32
N ARG A 106 -41.76 -13.08 -21.57
CA ARG A 106 -42.75 -12.40 -20.73
C ARG A 106 -42.26 -12.22 -19.29
N GLY A 107 -40.99 -12.54 -19.04
CA GLY A 107 -40.37 -12.47 -17.73
C GLY A 107 -40.79 -13.59 -16.78
N VAL A 108 -41.37 -14.69 -17.28
CA VAL A 108 -41.75 -15.82 -16.41
C VAL A 108 -40.54 -16.71 -16.16
N ALA A 109 -40.17 -16.92 -14.90
CA ALA A 109 -39.07 -17.79 -14.54
C ALA A 109 -39.36 -19.25 -14.94
N LYS A 110 -38.42 -19.88 -15.64
CA LYS A 110 -38.49 -21.28 -16.10
C LYS A 110 -37.57 -22.19 -15.31
N VAL A 111 -36.42 -21.66 -14.92
CA VAL A 111 -35.42 -22.33 -14.09
C VAL A 111 -34.83 -21.31 -13.14
N GLN A 112 -34.88 -21.60 -11.84
CA GLN A 112 -34.22 -20.80 -10.81
C GLN A 112 -33.75 -21.74 -9.67
N PRO A 113 -32.54 -22.34 -9.78
CA PRO A 113 -32.12 -23.44 -8.91
C PRO A 113 -32.12 -23.09 -7.42
N ASP A 114 -31.64 -21.90 -7.06
CA ASP A 114 -31.54 -21.47 -5.65
C ASP A 114 -32.85 -20.90 -5.08
N GLN A 115 -33.80 -20.55 -5.95
CA GLN A 115 -35.11 -20.06 -5.53
C GLN A 115 -36.22 -20.71 -6.37
N PRO A 116 -36.43 -22.04 -6.26
CA PRO A 116 -37.39 -22.77 -7.09
C PRO A 116 -38.82 -22.26 -6.94
N GLN A 117 -39.14 -21.63 -5.80
CA GLN A 117 -40.43 -20.99 -5.56
C GLN A 117 -40.77 -19.88 -6.57
N LEU A 118 -39.77 -19.28 -7.23
CA LEU A 118 -39.98 -18.27 -8.27
C LEU A 118 -40.37 -18.89 -9.62
N GLU A 119 -40.11 -20.17 -9.85
CA GLU A 119 -40.43 -20.81 -11.13
C GLU A 119 -41.94 -20.77 -11.41
N GLY A 120 -42.31 -20.32 -12.60
CA GLY A 120 -43.70 -20.10 -13.02
C GLY A 120 -44.25 -18.71 -12.66
N GLN A 121 -43.57 -17.93 -11.84
CA GLN A 121 -43.97 -16.55 -11.53
C GLN A 121 -43.43 -15.57 -12.58
N SER A 122 -44.19 -14.51 -12.84
CA SER A 122 -43.70 -13.38 -13.63
C SER A 122 -42.82 -12.50 -12.76
N LEU A 123 -41.60 -12.25 -13.22
CA LEU A 123 -40.62 -11.36 -12.62
C LEU A 123 -40.46 -10.07 -13.42
N ILE A 124 -41.35 -9.79 -14.39
CA ILE A 124 -41.18 -8.66 -15.32
C ILE A 124 -41.11 -7.31 -14.59
N ASP A 125 -41.90 -7.16 -13.52
CA ASP A 125 -41.95 -5.95 -12.70
C ASP A 125 -40.90 -5.93 -11.57
N LEU A 126 -39.94 -6.87 -11.59
CA LEU A 126 -38.93 -6.96 -10.54
C LEU A 126 -37.90 -5.83 -10.67
N VAL A 127 -37.91 -4.96 -9.68
CA VAL A 127 -36.95 -3.87 -9.52
C VAL A 127 -36.10 -4.14 -8.29
N ASP A 128 -34.78 -4.12 -8.46
CA ASP A 128 -33.86 -4.30 -7.34
C ASP A 128 -33.75 -3.02 -6.47
N ALA A 129 -33.04 -3.10 -5.33
CA ALA A 129 -32.91 -1.95 -4.44
C ALA A 129 -32.09 -0.78 -5.02
N ASN A 130 -31.39 -0.99 -6.15
CA ASN A 130 -30.68 0.05 -6.90
C ASN A 130 -31.54 0.67 -8.02
N GLY A 131 -32.80 0.23 -8.18
CA GLY A 131 -33.71 0.72 -9.22
C GLY A 131 -33.55 0.03 -10.58
N VAL A 132 -32.82 -1.08 -10.67
CA VAL A 132 -32.64 -1.82 -11.92
C VAL A 132 -33.88 -2.68 -12.17
N HIS A 133 -34.54 -2.45 -13.31
CA HIS A 133 -35.57 -3.34 -13.86
C HIS A 133 -34.91 -4.61 -14.39
N LEU A 134 -34.63 -5.54 -13.47
CA LEU A 134 -33.70 -6.65 -13.65
C LEU A 134 -34.10 -7.56 -14.82
N THR A 135 -35.36 -7.99 -14.85
CA THR A 135 -35.84 -8.96 -15.85
C THR A 135 -35.91 -8.33 -17.24
N GLU A 136 -36.37 -7.08 -17.35
CA GLU A 136 -36.36 -6.35 -18.62
C GLU A 136 -34.94 -6.14 -19.14
N ALA A 137 -34.01 -5.73 -18.28
CA ALA A 137 -32.62 -5.52 -18.64
C ALA A 137 -31.96 -6.81 -19.15
N LEU A 138 -32.21 -7.95 -18.50
CA LEU A 138 -31.72 -9.25 -18.95
C LEU A 138 -32.29 -9.66 -20.31
N ILE A 139 -33.60 -9.49 -20.51
CA ILE A 139 -34.25 -9.81 -21.79
C ILE A 139 -33.71 -8.92 -22.92
N GLN A 140 -33.55 -7.62 -22.67
CA GLN A 140 -32.95 -6.67 -23.62
C GLN A 140 -31.50 -7.04 -23.97
N ALA A 141 -30.68 -7.33 -22.96
CA ALA A 141 -29.28 -7.72 -23.14
C ALA A 141 -29.15 -9.00 -23.99
N ALA A 142 -29.96 -10.02 -23.68
CA ALA A 142 -29.99 -11.25 -24.45
C ALA A 142 -30.40 -11.01 -25.91
N LYS A 143 -31.50 -10.28 -26.14
CA LYS A 143 -32.02 -9.99 -27.49
C LYS A 143 -31.07 -9.18 -28.37
N ASN A 144 -30.13 -8.44 -27.79
CA ASN A 144 -29.10 -7.69 -28.51
C ASN A 144 -27.89 -8.55 -28.94
N GLY A 145 -28.01 -9.87 -28.91
CA GLY A 145 -26.93 -10.81 -29.25
C GLY A 145 -26.07 -11.21 -28.06
N GLY A 146 -26.57 -10.97 -26.84
CA GLY A 146 -25.90 -11.29 -25.58
C GLY A 146 -25.30 -10.06 -24.89
N GLY A 147 -25.40 -10.02 -23.57
CA GLY A 147 -24.92 -8.86 -22.81
C GLY A 147 -24.81 -9.06 -21.30
N TYR A 148 -24.08 -8.16 -20.66
CA TYR A 148 -23.90 -8.15 -19.21
C TYR A 148 -24.89 -7.20 -18.54
N VAL A 149 -25.43 -7.61 -17.40
CA VAL A 149 -26.32 -6.80 -16.56
C VAL A 149 -25.86 -6.92 -15.11
N SER A 150 -25.68 -5.78 -14.43
CA SER A 150 -25.41 -5.74 -12.98
C SER A 150 -26.68 -5.41 -12.22
N TYR A 151 -26.94 -6.15 -11.15
CA TYR A 151 -28.12 -5.97 -10.29
C TYR A 151 -27.88 -6.60 -8.92
N LEU A 152 -28.70 -6.27 -7.93
CA LEU A 152 -28.69 -6.94 -6.63
C LEU A 152 -29.48 -8.25 -6.69
N TRP A 153 -28.89 -9.34 -6.21
CA TRP A 153 -29.54 -10.64 -6.10
C TRP A 153 -29.09 -11.37 -4.84
N ASP A 154 -29.98 -12.20 -4.28
CA ASP A 154 -29.66 -13.01 -3.11
C ASP A 154 -28.56 -14.01 -3.43
N LYS A 155 -27.43 -13.90 -2.74
CA LYS A 155 -26.34 -14.86 -2.83
C LYS A 155 -26.66 -16.08 -1.95
N PRO A 156 -26.72 -17.31 -2.51
CA PRO A 156 -27.09 -18.52 -1.76
C PRO A 156 -26.31 -18.70 -0.47
N SER A 157 -24.99 -18.56 -0.52
CA SER A 157 -24.09 -18.73 0.63
C SER A 157 -24.25 -17.68 1.73
N LYS A 158 -24.75 -16.47 1.40
CA LYS A 158 -24.88 -15.34 2.36
C LYS A 158 -26.33 -15.06 2.77
N GLY A 159 -27.33 -15.60 2.06
CA GLY A 159 -28.75 -15.42 2.36
C GLY A 159 -29.21 -13.96 2.32
N ARG A 160 -28.50 -13.10 1.56
CA ARG A 160 -28.81 -11.68 1.41
C ARG A 160 -28.45 -11.18 0.02
N ALA A 161 -29.11 -10.11 -0.41
CA ALA A 161 -28.83 -9.45 -1.66
C ALA A 161 -27.42 -8.83 -1.67
N VAL A 162 -26.67 -9.11 -2.75
CA VAL A 162 -25.38 -8.51 -3.10
C VAL A 162 -25.33 -8.25 -4.60
N GLU A 163 -24.41 -7.40 -5.03
CA GLU A 163 -24.25 -7.11 -6.45
C GLU A 163 -23.81 -8.36 -7.21
N LYS A 164 -24.57 -8.70 -8.25
CA LYS A 164 -24.35 -9.80 -9.17
C LYS A 164 -24.21 -9.23 -10.58
N LEU A 165 -23.13 -9.62 -11.27
CA LEU A 165 -22.98 -9.37 -12.69
C LEU A 165 -23.33 -10.66 -13.45
N SER A 166 -24.39 -10.61 -14.25
CA SER A 166 -24.81 -11.74 -15.07
C SER A 166 -24.61 -11.47 -16.54
N TYR A 167 -24.27 -12.51 -17.30
CA TYR A 167 -24.30 -12.53 -18.76
C TYR A 167 -25.55 -13.28 -19.21
N ALA A 168 -26.29 -12.71 -20.15
CA ALA A 168 -27.53 -13.27 -20.64
C ALA A 168 -27.49 -13.45 -22.17
N ILE A 169 -28.06 -14.56 -22.64
CA ILE A 169 -28.17 -14.93 -24.06
C ILE A 169 -29.57 -15.47 -24.35
N VAL A 170 -29.93 -15.54 -25.63
CA VAL A 170 -31.20 -16.12 -26.08
C VAL A 170 -31.04 -17.62 -26.33
N LEU A 171 -32.05 -18.39 -25.93
CA LEU A 171 -32.28 -19.76 -26.40
C LEU A 171 -33.52 -19.74 -27.30
N ASP A 172 -33.28 -19.67 -28.61
CA ASP A 172 -34.31 -19.41 -29.62
C ASP A 172 -35.38 -20.51 -29.67
N GLU A 173 -35.03 -21.77 -29.37
CA GLU A 173 -35.95 -22.89 -29.49
C GLU A 173 -37.19 -22.78 -28.58
N PHE A 174 -37.08 -22.02 -27.49
CA PHE A 174 -38.15 -21.86 -26.50
C PHE A 174 -38.54 -20.40 -26.24
N ASP A 175 -37.97 -19.43 -26.96
CA ASP A 175 -38.10 -18.00 -26.63
C ASP A 175 -37.66 -17.71 -25.17
N TRP A 176 -36.58 -18.38 -24.74
CA TRP A 176 -36.03 -18.21 -23.40
C TRP A 176 -34.80 -17.31 -23.41
N VAL A 177 -34.58 -16.66 -22.28
CA VAL A 177 -33.35 -15.98 -21.93
C VAL A 177 -32.65 -16.84 -20.90
N LEU A 178 -31.46 -17.33 -21.26
CA LEU A 178 -30.57 -18.00 -20.33
C LEU A 178 -29.62 -16.98 -19.74
N GLY A 179 -29.29 -17.14 -18.46
CA GLY A 179 -28.29 -16.30 -17.86
C GLY A 179 -27.53 -16.98 -16.75
N THR A 180 -26.35 -16.45 -16.47
CA THR A 180 -25.50 -16.88 -15.38
C THR A 180 -24.62 -15.74 -14.94
N GLY A 181 -24.14 -15.76 -13.70
CA GLY A 181 -23.42 -14.62 -13.14
C GLY A 181 -22.55 -14.99 -11.96
N PHE A 182 -21.68 -14.05 -11.60
CA PHE A 182 -20.90 -14.10 -10.37
C PHE A 182 -21.26 -12.92 -9.47
N TYR A 183 -21.06 -13.09 -8.17
CA TYR A 183 -21.25 -12.03 -7.20
C TYR A 183 -19.98 -11.19 -7.08
N VAL A 184 -20.13 -9.87 -7.11
CA VAL A 184 -19.02 -8.91 -7.11
C VAL A 184 -18.28 -8.91 -5.78
N ASP A 185 -18.97 -9.26 -4.69
CA ASP A 185 -18.40 -9.31 -3.36
C ASP A 185 -17.27 -10.34 -3.21
N ASP A 186 -17.24 -11.41 -4.00
CA ASP A 186 -16.11 -12.35 -4.04
C ASP A 186 -14.82 -11.68 -4.53
N ILE A 187 -14.95 -10.73 -5.47
CA ILE A 187 -13.82 -9.93 -5.95
C ILE A 187 -13.44 -8.90 -4.88
N ASP A 188 -14.42 -8.28 -4.23
CA ASP A 188 -14.18 -7.32 -3.14
C ASP A 188 -13.43 -7.98 -1.97
N ASP A 189 -13.84 -9.19 -1.59
CA ASP A 189 -13.22 -9.98 -0.53
C ASP A 189 -11.77 -10.33 -0.90
N ALA A 190 -11.50 -10.71 -2.16
CA ALA A 190 -10.14 -10.94 -2.65
C ALA A 190 -9.25 -9.67 -2.65
N VAL A 191 -9.81 -8.53 -3.06
CA VAL A 191 -9.13 -7.22 -3.03
C VAL A 191 -8.85 -6.80 -1.59
N LEU A 192 -9.78 -7.04 -0.66
CA LEU A 192 -9.61 -6.72 0.76
C LEU A 192 -8.44 -7.50 1.38
N LEU A 193 -8.31 -8.78 1.08
CA LEU A 193 -7.17 -9.60 1.54
C LEU A 193 -5.84 -9.03 1.05
N LYS A 194 -5.78 -8.58 -0.21
CA LYS A 194 -4.58 -7.93 -0.75
C LYS A 194 -4.32 -6.55 -0.16
N GLN A 195 -5.36 -5.79 0.15
CA GLN A 195 -5.22 -4.52 0.87
C GLN A 195 -4.59 -4.73 2.26
N GLN A 196 -4.98 -5.78 2.98
CA GLN A 196 -4.36 -6.14 4.27
C GLN A 196 -2.87 -6.48 4.12
N GLU A 197 -2.46 -7.16 3.04
CA GLU A 197 -1.04 -7.40 2.76
C GLU A 197 -0.26 -6.09 2.52
N VAL A 198 -0.86 -5.12 1.80
CA VAL A 198 -0.26 -3.80 1.59
C VAL A 198 -0.09 -3.05 2.92
N ASP A 199 -1.12 -3.05 3.77
CA ASP A 199 -1.07 -2.39 5.07
C ASP A 199 -0.04 -3.03 6.02
N ALA A 200 0.07 -4.37 5.99
CA ALA A 200 1.10 -5.09 6.74
C ALA A 200 2.53 -4.74 6.27
N LYS A 201 2.72 -4.60 4.95
CA LYS A 201 4.00 -4.13 4.38
C LYS A 201 4.32 -2.71 4.86
N VAL A 202 3.35 -1.80 4.87
CA VAL A 202 3.53 -0.43 5.40
C VAL A 202 3.97 -0.45 6.86
N GLN A 203 3.30 -1.23 7.72
CA GLN A 203 3.67 -1.34 9.14
C GLN A 203 5.09 -1.89 9.33
N THR A 204 5.43 -2.95 8.59
CA THR A 204 6.77 -3.54 8.61
C THR A 204 7.83 -2.53 8.19
N THR A 205 7.60 -1.79 7.10
CA THR A 205 8.51 -0.73 6.63
C THR A 205 8.67 0.38 7.66
N ILE A 206 7.61 0.78 8.37
CA ILE A 206 7.69 1.78 9.45
C ILE A 206 8.60 1.27 10.57
N ILE A 207 8.36 0.05 11.08
CA ILE A 207 9.14 -0.53 12.18
C ILE A 207 10.62 -0.66 11.78
N LEU A 208 10.91 -1.20 10.60
CA LEU A 208 12.28 -1.34 10.11
C LEU A 208 12.96 0.02 9.91
N SER A 209 12.26 1.02 9.35
CA SER A 209 12.80 2.36 9.17
C SER A 209 13.12 3.04 10.50
N LEU A 210 12.30 2.83 11.53
CA LEU A 210 12.56 3.33 12.89
C LEU A 210 13.77 2.62 13.53
N LEU A 211 13.87 1.29 13.42
CA LEU A 211 15.01 0.54 13.96
C LEU A 211 16.33 0.93 13.30
N VAL A 212 16.35 1.05 11.97
CA VAL A 212 17.52 1.50 11.21
C VAL A 212 17.83 2.96 11.54
N GLY A 213 16.81 3.83 11.60
CA GLY A 213 16.95 5.23 11.95
C GLY A 213 17.55 5.43 13.35
N ILE A 214 17.05 4.71 14.36
CA ILE A 214 17.58 4.73 15.73
C ILE A 214 19.01 4.21 15.76
N SER A 215 19.31 3.12 15.04
CA SER A 215 20.66 2.54 14.97
C SER A 215 21.67 3.55 14.39
N ILE A 216 21.33 4.19 13.28
CA ILE A 216 22.16 5.23 12.66
C ILE A 216 22.30 6.45 13.59
N LEU A 217 21.22 6.87 14.24
CA LEU A 217 21.22 7.98 15.19
C LEU A 217 22.21 7.73 16.35
N VAL A 218 22.18 6.54 16.94
CA VAL A 218 23.08 6.15 18.04
C VAL A 218 24.54 6.18 17.55
N LEU A 219 24.83 5.61 16.38
CA LEU A 219 26.17 5.60 15.80
C LEU A 219 26.69 7.03 15.53
N VAL A 220 25.85 7.89 14.96
CA VAL A 220 26.21 9.30 14.69
C VAL A 220 26.42 10.08 15.97
N ILE A 221 25.64 9.86 17.02
CA ILE A 221 25.85 10.51 18.33
C ILE A 221 27.18 10.06 18.94
N ILE A 222 27.45 8.74 18.98
CA ILE A 222 28.70 8.20 19.53
C ILE A 222 29.90 8.80 18.77
N PHE A 223 29.85 8.75 17.44
CA PHE A 223 30.89 9.30 16.57
C PHE A 223 31.06 10.81 16.77
N SER A 224 29.97 11.57 16.79
CA SER A 224 29.99 13.02 16.96
C SER A 224 30.55 13.44 18.32
N VAL A 225 30.19 12.74 19.40
CA VAL A 225 30.75 13.00 20.74
C VAL A 225 32.25 12.67 20.79
N TRP A 226 32.64 11.51 20.26
CA TRP A 226 34.03 11.08 20.22
C TRP A 226 34.88 12.07 19.42
N PHE A 227 34.43 12.40 18.20
CA PHE A 227 35.09 13.32 17.28
C PHE A 227 35.17 14.73 17.87
N SER A 228 34.05 15.28 18.35
CA SER A 228 34.01 16.62 18.96
C SER A 228 34.98 16.74 20.14
N ASN A 229 35.04 15.72 21.01
CA ASN A 229 35.90 15.77 22.18
C ASN A 229 37.38 15.71 21.82
N ARG A 230 37.76 14.82 20.90
CA ARG A 230 39.16 14.62 20.48
C ARG A 230 39.68 15.71 19.56
N ALA A 231 38.93 16.08 18.53
CA ALA A 231 39.38 16.96 17.47
C ALA A 231 39.21 18.45 17.83
N LEU A 232 38.18 18.81 18.61
CA LEU A 232 37.85 20.22 18.83
C LEU A 232 37.97 20.63 20.31
N VAL A 233 37.22 19.99 21.19
CA VAL A 233 37.07 20.45 22.58
C VAL A 233 38.38 20.34 23.37
N LYS A 234 39.08 19.20 23.30
CA LYS A 234 40.31 19.00 24.07
C LYS A 234 41.43 19.97 23.63
N PRO A 235 41.80 20.08 22.34
CA PRO A 235 42.81 21.04 21.89
C PRO A 235 42.50 22.49 22.28
N ILE A 236 41.26 22.95 22.08
CA ILE A 236 40.85 24.32 22.45
C ILE A 236 40.98 24.52 23.96
N ARG A 237 40.59 23.52 24.77
CA ARG A 237 40.70 23.60 26.24
C ARG A 237 42.15 23.65 26.69
N ASP A 238 43.02 22.85 26.07
CA ASP A 238 44.45 22.81 26.40
C ASP A 238 45.15 24.13 26.02
N LEU A 239 44.77 24.74 24.89
CA LEU A 239 45.20 26.10 24.51
C LEU A 239 44.68 27.17 25.47
N ALA A 240 43.40 27.10 25.86
CA ALA A 240 42.81 28.03 26.81
C ALA A 240 43.49 27.97 28.20
N GLU A 241 43.81 26.77 28.69
CA GLU A 241 44.54 26.62 29.95
C GLU A 241 45.99 27.12 29.83
N SER A 242 46.66 26.87 28.70
CA SER A 242 48.00 27.42 28.45
C SER A 242 48.00 28.95 28.51
N ALA A 243 47.03 29.59 27.83
CA ALA A 243 46.85 31.04 27.90
C ALA A 243 46.54 31.53 29.32
N ARG A 244 45.77 30.77 30.11
CA ARG A 244 45.49 31.08 31.52
C ARG A 244 46.74 30.97 32.40
N GLN A 245 47.59 29.98 32.20
CA GLN A 245 48.84 29.87 32.96
C GLN A 245 49.81 31.02 32.62
N MET A 246 49.86 31.43 31.34
CA MET A 246 50.63 32.60 30.91
C MET A 246 50.15 33.89 31.57
N SER A 247 48.83 34.12 31.66
CA SER A 247 48.31 35.33 32.33
C SER A 247 48.63 35.37 33.83
N LEU A 248 48.85 34.20 34.45
CA LEU A 248 49.30 34.05 35.82
C LEU A 248 50.84 34.14 35.97
N GLY A 249 51.57 34.47 34.90
CA GLY A 249 53.03 34.69 34.92
C GLY A 249 53.88 33.43 34.73
N LYS A 250 53.27 32.27 34.46
CA LYS A 250 53.99 31.03 34.14
C LYS A 250 54.24 30.93 32.63
N MET A 251 55.43 31.33 32.21
CA MET A 251 55.81 31.47 30.80
C MET A 251 56.58 30.27 30.23
N ASP A 252 56.76 29.22 31.03
CA ASP A 252 57.49 27.98 30.74
C ASP A 252 56.59 26.82 30.29
N THR A 253 55.27 27.04 30.18
CA THR A 253 54.31 26.01 29.76
C THR A 253 54.51 25.60 28.30
N VAL A 254 54.61 24.30 28.02
CA VAL A 254 54.71 23.77 26.65
C VAL A 254 53.32 23.69 26.02
N ILE A 255 53.14 24.35 24.88
CA ILE A 255 51.93 24.21 24.05
C ILE A 255 52.06 22.88 23.29
N SER A 256 51.27 21.88 23.69
CA SER A 256 51.35 20.50 23.18
C SER A 256 50.29 20.17 22.12
N VAL A 257 49.66 21.19 21.54
CA VAL A 257 48.66 21.01 20.48
C VAL A 257 49.35 20.95 19.13
N ASN A 258 49.31 19.78 18.51
CA ASN A 258 49.77 19.56 17.14
C ASN A 258 48.56 19.29 16.26
N SER A 259 48.22 20.26 15.40
CA SER A 259 47.11 20.17 14.45
C SER A 259 47.48 20.94 13.18
N ASN A 260 46.92 20.51 12.05
CA ASN A 260 47.14 21.14 10.73
C ASN A 260 45.90 21.92 10.25
N ASP A 261 44.96 22.20 11.14
CA ASP A 261 43.73 22.96 10.90
C ASP A 261 43.77 24.34 11.62
N GLU A 262 42.63 25.03 11.69
CA GLU A 262 42.52 26.34 12.34
C GLU A 262 42.91 26.29 13.84
N ILE A 263 42.84 25.12 14.48
CA ILE A 263 43.32 24.94 15.86
C ILE A 263 44.84 24.96 15.92
N GLY A 264 45.51 24.42 14.89
CA GLY A 264 46.97 24.51 14.73
C GLY A 264 47.44 25.94 14.53
N GLU A 265 46.77 26.69 13.65
CA GLU A 265 47.06 28.11 13.44
C GLU A 265 46.91 28.93 14.73
N LEU A 266 45.88 28.62 15.53
CA LEU A 266 45.67 29.23 16.84
C LEU A 266 46.77 28.84 17.85
N ALA A 267 47.19 27.57 17.86
CA ALA A 267 48.27 27.10 18.72
C ALA A 267 49.58 27.84 18.41
N ASP A 268 49.92 28.00 17.13
CA ASP A 268 51.09 28.74 16.67
C ASP A 268 51.02 30.22 17.03
N ALA A 269 49.86 30.85 16.87
CA ALA A 269 49.64 32.25 17.25
C ALA A 269 49.84 32.46 18.77
N ILE A 270 49.29 31.57 19.60
CA ILE A 270 49.49 31.60 21.06
C ILE A 270 50.96 31.36 21.41
N GLY A 271 51.65 30.45 20.71
CA GLY A 271 53.07 30.18 20.92
C GLY A 271 53.98 31.38 20.58
N ARG A 272 53.67 32.12 19.51
CA ARG A 272 54.36 33.39 19.19
C ARG A 272 54.12 34.44 20.27
N MET A 273 52.89 34.55 20.78
CA MET A 273 52.55 35.46 21.88
C MET A 273 53.32 35.13 23.17
N GLN A 274 53.37 33.85 23.56
CA GLN A 274 54.13 33.38 24.73
C GLN A 274 55.61 33.79 24.66
N LYS A 275 56.25 33.57 23.51
CA LYS A 275 57.66 33.95 23.28
C LYS A 275 57.86 35.46 23.47
N SER A 276 56.98 36.28 22.89
CA SER A 276 57.05 37.74 22.99
C SER A 276 56.88 38.23 24.44
N LEU A 277 55.88 37.72 25.16
CA LEU A 277 55.64 38.07 26.57
C LEU A 277 56.79 37.66 27.48
N ASN A 278 57.38 36.48 27.27
CA ASN A 278 58.52 36.01 28.06
C ASN A 278 59.76 36.92 27.87
N VAL A 279 60.00 37.40 26.65
CA VAL A 279 61.07 38.38 26.38
C VAL A 279 60.83 39.68 27.13
N ILE A 280 59.60 40.21 27.10
CA ILE A 280 59.22 41.44 27.82
C ILE A 280 59.38 41.23 29.34
N PHE A 281 58.88 40.12 29.88
CA PHE A 281 58.96 39.82 31.31
C PHE A 281 60.41 39.70 31.82
N LYS A 282 61.28 39.05 31.04
CA LYS A 282 62.72 38.98 31.34
C LYS A 282 63.38 40.36 31.35
N LYS A 283 63.05 41.22 30.38
CA LYS A 283 63.55 42.61 30.33
C LYS A 283 63.11 43.43 31.54
N LEU A 284 61.84 43.31 31.96
CA LEU A 284 61.32 43.99 33.15
C LEU A 284 62.00 43.53 34.44
N LYS A 285 62.30 42.23 34.58
CA LYS A 285 62.98 41.69 35.77
C LYS A 285 64.44 42.15 35.89
N GLN A 286 65.08 42.50 34.78
CA GLN A 286 66.47 42.98 34.73
C GLN A 286 66.61 44.50 34.87
N MET A 287 65.50 45.25 34.91
CA MET A 287 65.58 46.69 35.19
C MET A 287 65.96 46.92 36.66
N PRO A 288 66.92 47.81 36.95
CA PRO A 288 67.26 48.15 38.33
C PRO A 288 66.05 48.77 39.02
N ARG A 289 65.70 48.25 40.21
CA ARG A 289 64.72 48.90 41.08
C ARG A 289 65.33 50.24 41.52
N LYS A 290 64.72 51.35 41.09
CA LYS A 290 64.96 52.66 41.69
C LYS A 290 64.30 52.73 43.06
#